data_AF-A0A522E101-F1
#
_entry.id   AF-A0A522E101-F1
#
_cell.length_a   1.000
_cell.length_b   1.000
_cell.length_c   1.000
_cell.angle_alpha   90.00
_cell.angle_beta   90.00
_cell.angle_gamma   90.00
#
_symmetry.space_group_name_H-M   'P 1'
#
loop_
_entity.id
_entity.type
_entity.pdbx_description
1 polymer ?
#
loop_
_entity_poly.entity_id
_entity_poly.type
_entity_poly.pdbx_seq_one_letter_code
_entity_poly.pdbx_strand_id
1 'polypeptide(L)'
;MSIEQHSEPPKVQLVEITEDNNDQRLDNFLITRLKGVPKSRIYRIVRKGEVRVNKGRVDVKYRLVTGDIVRIPPVRTAERTPESFVAQSLKDRLLNGILFEDDGFIIINKPAGF
;
A
#
# COMPACT_ATOMS: atom_id res chain seq x y z
N MET A 1 -3.53 8.29 36.43
CA MET A 1 -2.38 8.84 35.68
C MET A 1 -2.40 8.18 34.31
N SER A 2 -3.17 8.76 33.39
CA SER A 2 -3.45 8.19 32.07
C SER A 2 -2.36 8.66 31.12
N ILE A 3 -1.55 7.73 30.61
CA ILE A 3 -0.48 8.07 29.67
C ILE A 3 -1.14 8.35 28.32
N GLU A 4 -1.08 9.61 27.92
CA GLU A 4 -1.48 10.12 26.62
C GLU A 4 -0.70 9.40 25.50
N GLN A 5 -1.41 8.68 24.63
CA GLN A 5 -0.84 8.21 23.38
C GLN A 5 -0.76 9.38 22.39
N HIS A 6 0.31 10.17 22.50
CA HIS A 6 0.69 11.10 21.45
C HIS A 6 1.26 10.31 20.27
N SER A 7 0.43 10.07 19.25
CA SER A 7 0.90 9.55 17.95
C SER A 7 1.78 10.61 17.28
N GLU A 8 3.09 10.45 17.33
CA GLU A 8 4.03 11.31 16.60
C GLU A 8 3.72 11.30 15.09
N PRO A 9 3.89 12.44 14.38
CA PRO A 9 3.74 12.47 12.93
C PRO A 9 4.71 11.46 12.32
N PRO A 10 4.30 10.71 11.28
CA PRO A 10 5.15 9.67 10.75
C PRO A 10 6.39 10.36 10.14
N LYS A 11 7.56 10.07 10.72
CA LYS A 11 8.86 10.61 10.31
C LYS A 11 9.49 9.71 9.24
N VAL A 12 10.31 10.30 8.37
CA VAL A 12 11.11 9.56 7.40
C VAL A 12 12.10 8.67 8.14
N GLN A 13 12.23 7.41 7.72
CA GLN A 13 13.19 6.46 8.29
C GLN A 13 14.36 6.26 7.34
N LEU A 14 15.57 6.22 7.89
CA LEU A 14 16.77 5.76 7.20
C LEU A 14 17.12 4.40 7.80
N VAL A 15 17.17 3.37 6.98
CA VAL A 15 17.44 2.00 7.40
C VAL A 15 18.71 1.52 6.71
N GLU A 16 19.67 1.11 7.51
CA GLU A 16 20.90 0.46 7.04
C GLU A 16 20.63 -1.03 6.82
N ILE A 17 21.13 -1.58 5.72
CA ILE A 17 20.99 -2.98 5.36
C ILE A 17 22.10 -3.79 6.05
N THR A 18 21.69 -4.74 6.88
CA THR A 18 22.57 -5.73 7.54
C THR A 18 22.75 -6.98 6.68
N GLU A 19 23.66 -7.88 7.09
CA GLU A 19 23.89 -9.16 6.40
C GLU A 19 22.63 -10.01 6.25
N ASP A 20 21.69 -9.94 7.21
CA ASP A 20 20.41 -10.65 7.15
C ASP A 20 19.54 -10.28 5.93
N ASN A 21 19.75 -9.07 5.41
CA ASN A 21 19.00 -8.50 4.29
C ASN A 21 19.86 -8.41 3.02
N ASN A 22 21.07 -8.96 3.04
CA ASN A 22 21.97 -8.98 1.89
C ASN A 22 21.37 -9.82 0.75
N ASP A 23 21.55 -9.36 -0.48
CA ASP A 23 20.97 -9.93 -1.69
C ASP A 23 19.42 -10.01 -1.72
N GLN A 24 18.76 -9.39 -0.73
CA GLN A 24 17.30 -9.29 -0.70
C GLN A 24 16.83 -8.25 -1.71
N ARG A 25 15.77 -8.57 -2.45
CA ARG A 25 15.12 -7.58 -3.32
C ARG A 25 14.46 -6.47 -2.49
N LEU A 26 14.54 -5.24 -2.98
CA LEU A 26 13.96 -4.06 -2.34
C LEU A 26 12.46 -4.20 -2.08
N ASP A 27 11.69 -4.80 -3.00
CA ASP A 27 10.27 -5.06 -2.78
C ASP A 27 10.01 -5.97 -1.57
N ASN A 28 10.72 -7.09 -1.48
CA ASN A 28 10.59 -8.04 -0.36
C ASN A 28 10.99 -7.41 0.98
N PHE A 29 12.07 -6.61 0.98
CA PHE A 29 12.48 -5.84 2.14
C PHE A 29 11.37 -4.88 2.61
N LEU A 30 10.82 -4.09 1.68
CA LEU A 30 9.75 -3.14 1.97
C LEU A 30 8.44 -3.82 2.41
N ILE A 31 8.09 -4.97 1.84
CA ILE A 31 6.90 -5.75 2.25
C ILE A 31 7.04 -6.23 3.70
N THR A 32 8.24 -6.71 4.05
CA THR A 32 8.53 -7.22 5.40
C THR A 32 8.52 -6.09 6.43
N ARG A 33 9.06 -4.93 6.06
CA ARG A 33 9.15 -3.75 6.93
C ARG A 33 7.82 -3.00 7.05
N LEU A 34 7.10 -2.82 5.95
CA LEU A 34 5.83 -2.08 5.87
C LEU A 34 4.64 -3.05 5.97
N LYS A 35 4.52 -3.71 7.12
CA LYS A 35 3.41 -4.65 7.38
C LYS A 35 2.06 -3.94 7.19
N GLY A 36 1.16 -4.58 6.44
CA GLY A 36 -0.19 -4.07 6.17
C GLY A 36 -0.31 -3.11 4.98
N VAL A 37 0.79 -2.75 4.31
CA VAL A 37 0.73 -1.94 3.08
C VAL A 37 0.54 -2.85 1.85
N PRO A 38 -0.48 -2.59 0.99
CA PRO A 38 -0.68 -3.37 -0.23
C PRO A 38 0.52 -3.29 -1.19
N LYS A 39 0.84 -4.39 -1.88
CA LYS A 39 1.94 -4.46 -2.86
C LYS A 39 1.86 -3.34 -3.92
N SER A 40 0.67 -3.05 -4.44
CA SER A 40 0.46 -1.97 -5.42
C SER A 40 0.90 -0.60 -4.90
N ARG A 41 0.68 -0.33 -3.61
CA ARG A 41 1.09 0.91 -2.95
C ARG A 41 2.61 0.98 -2.82
N ILE A 42 3.27 -0.11 -2.41
CA ILE A 42 4.73 -0.20 -2.33
C ILE A 42 5.36 0.09 -3.70
N TYR A 43 4.87 -0.57 -4.74
CA TYR A 43 5.35 -0.38 -6.11
C TYR A 43 5.14 1.06 -6.61
N ARG A 44 4.05 1.71 -6.21
CA ARG A 44 3.80 3.12 -6.55
C ARG A 44 4.78 4.07 -5.85
N ILE A 45 5.04 3.84 -4.56
CA ILE A 45 5.94 4.67 -3.75
C ILE A 45 7.39 4.58 -4.27
N VAL A 46 7.85 3.37 -4.63
CA VAL A 46 9.16 3.16 -5.26
C VAL A 46 9.22 3.82 -6.64
N ARG A 47 8.21 3.60 -7.50
CA ARG A 47 8.15 4.23 -8.83
C ARG A 47 8.12 5.75 -8.77
N LYS A 48 7.46 6.35 -7.78
CA LYS A 48 7.43 7.81 -7.58
C LYS A 48 8.74 8.38 -7.04
N GLY A 49 9.68 7.52 -6.62
CA GLY A 49 10.98 7.93 -6.09
C GLY A 49 10.93 8.46 -4.66
N GLU A 50 9.88 8.09 -3.91
CA GLU A 50 9.77 8.41 -2.49
C GLU A 50 10.69 7.52 -1.64
N VAL A 51 10.91 6.28 -2.07
CA VAL A 51 11.97 5.38 -1.54
C VAL A 51 13.26 5.61 -2.32
N ARG A 52 14.38 5.72 -1.60
CA ARG A 52 15.72 5.92 -2.18
C ARG A 52 16.73 5.01 -1.51
N VAL A 53 17.69 4.52 -2.28
CA VAL A 53 18.84 3.77 -1.77
C VAL A 53 20.08 4.60 -2.04
N ASN A 54 20.90 4.86 -1.03
CA ASN A 54 22.11 5.68 -1.13
C ASN A 54 21.85 7.03 -1.81
N LYS A 55 20.70 7.66 -1.51
CA LYS A 55 20.19 8.93 -2.12
C LYS A 55 19.77 8.83 -3.60
N GLY A 56 20.01 7.70 -4.27
CA GLY A 56 19.60 7.40 -5.64
C GLY A 56 18.18 6.86 -5.77
N ARG A 57 17.59 7.01 -6.97
CA ARG A 57 16.35 6.32 -7.35
C ARG A 57 16.72 4.94 -7.89
N VAL A 58 16.08 3.90 -7.37
CA VAL A 58 16.33 2.52 -7.74
C VAL A 58 15.04 1.83 -8.18
N ASP A 59 15.17 0.77 -8.98
CA ASP A 59 14.04 -0.08 -9.35
C ASP A 59 13.64 -1.00 -8.19
N VAL A 60 12.39 -1.47 -8.20
CA VAL A 60 11.85 -2.39 -7.19
C VAL A 60 12.60 -3.74 -7.17
N LYS A 61 13.21 -4.11 -8.30
CA LYS A 61 14.01 -5.34 -8.47
C LYS A 61 15.44 -5.22 -7.96
N TYR A 62 15.85 -4.03 -7.51
CA TYR A 62 17.18 -3.81 -6.95
C TYR A 62 17.45 -4.79 -5.80
N ARG A 63 18.62 -5.42 -5.82
CA ARG A 63 19.11 -6.31 -4.77
C ARG A 63 19.95 -5.49 -3.81
N LEU A 64 19.54 -5.49 -2.55
CA LEU A 64 20.17 -4.75 -1.48
C LEU A 64 21.52 -5.38 -1.13
N VAL A 65 22.50 -4.53 -0.84
CA VAL A 65 23.83 -4.96 -0.39
C VAL A 65 24.03 -4.49 1.05
N THR A 66 24.73 -5.28 1.86
CA THR A 66 25.12 -4.87 3.21
C THR A 66 25.80 -3.49 3.19
N GLY A 67 25.37 -2.59 4.08
CA GLY A 67 25.83 -1.20 4.14
C GLY A 67 25.04 -0.21 3.27
N ASP A 68 24.06 -0.69 2.48
CA ASP A 68 23.13 0.21 1.78
C ASP A 68 22.26 0.99 2.78
N ILE A 69 22.00 2.27 2.48
CA ILE A 69 21.10 3.11 3.27
C ILE A 69 19.80 3.34 2.50
N VAL A 70 18.71 2.76 2.98
CA VAL A 70 17.37 2.88 2.42
C VAL A 70 16.56 3.96 3.14
N ARG A 71 16.19 5.01 2.40
CA ARG A 71 15.23 6.03 2.86
C ARG A 71 13.81 5.53 2.59
N ILE A 72 13.04 5.37 3.65
CA ILE A 72 11.64 4.94 3.61
C ILE A 72 10.74 6.12 4.01
N PRO A 73 9.76 6.50 3.18
CA PRO A 73 8.82 7.56 3.53
C PRO A 73 7.91 7.12 4.69
N PRO A 74 7.31 8.09 5.39
CA PRO A 74 6.31 7.80 6.41
C PRO A 74 5.04 7.22 5.81
N VAL A 75 4.99 5.89 5.67
CA VAL A 75 3.79 5.21 5.21
C VAL A 75 2.98 4.81 6.43
N ARG A 76 1.84 5.47 6.64
CA ARG A 76 0.81 4.94 7.54
C ARG A 76 0.39 3.58 7.03
N THR A 77 0.66 2.53 7.81
CA THR A 77 -0.07 1.28 7.70
C THR A 77 -1.54 1.65 7.87
N ALA A 78 -2.33 1.47 6.82
CA ALA A 78 -3.77 1.55 6.99
C ALA A 78 -4.09 0.39 7.94
N GLU A 79 -4.49 0.69 9.18
CA GLU A 79 -5.32 -0.24 9.93
C GLU A 79 -6.41 -0.68 8.96
N ARG A 80 -6.63 -2.00 8.85
CA ARG A 80 -7.66 -2.55 7.96
C ARG A 80 -8.91 -1.75 8.23
N THR A 81 -9.28 -0.88 7.29
CA THR A 81 -10.54 -0.18 7.38
C THR A 81 -11.57 -1.30 7.41
N PRO A 82 -12.46 -1.36 8.41
CA PRO A 82 -13.55 -2.32 8.37
C PRO A 82 -14.19 -2.21 6.98
N GLU A 83 -14.52 -3.35 6.39
CA GLU A 83 -15.16 -3.41 5.07
C GLU A 83 -16.20 -2.29 5.00
N SER A 84 -16.07 -1.41 4.01
CA SER A 84 -16.97 -0.25 3.89
C SER A 84 -18.39 -0.78 3.95
N PHE A 85 -19.16 -0.35 4.95
CA PHE A 85 -20.54 -0.79 5.12
C PHE A 85 -21.32 -0.36 3.89
N VAL A 86 -21.62 -1.31 3.01
CA VAL A 86 -22.55 -1.13 1.91
C VAL A 86 -23.93 -1.48 2.46
N ALA A 87 -24.84 -0.51 2.48
CA ALA A 87 -26.22 -0.77 2.87
C ALA A 87 -26.79 -1.88 1.98
N GLN A 88 -27.44 -2.88 2.59
CA GLN A 88 -28.00 -4.02 1.86
C GLN A 88 -28.94 -3.57 0.71
N SER A 89 -29.71 -2.52 0.94
CA SER A 89 -30.59 -1.91 -0.07
C SER A 89 -29.85 -1.38 -1.31
N LEU A 90 -28.61 -0.90 -1.14
CA LEU A 90 -27.78 -0.46 -2.26
C LEU A 90 -27.28 -1.65 -3.08
N LYS A 91 -26.90 -2.72 -2.39
CA LYS A 91 -26.48 -3.97 -3.02
C LYS A 91 -27.62 -4.58 -3.83
N ASP A 92 -28.81 -4.67 -3.23
CA ASP A 92 -29.99 -5.23 -3.90
C ASP A 92 -30.40 -4.39 -5.11
N ARG A 93 -30.32 -3.05 -5.03
CA ARG A 93 -30.58 -2.16 -6.16
C ARG A 93 -29.58 -2.32 -7.31
N LEU A 94 -28.29 -2.48 -7.01
CA LEU A 94 -27.27 -2.69 -8.03
C LEU A 94 -27.45 -4.03 -8.73
N LEU A 95 -27.70 -5.10 -7.97
CA LEU A 95 -27.95 -6.44 -8.51
C LEU A 95 -29.19 -6.47 -9.41
N ASN A 96 -30.29 -5.85 -8.98
CA ASN A 96 -31.51 -5.74 -9.78
C ASN A 96 -31.37 -4.82 -11.01
N GLY A 97 -30.31 -3.99 -11.06
CA GLY A 97 -30.01 -3.09 -12.17
C GLY A 97 -29.13 -3.70 -13.25
N ILE A 98 -28.65 -4.94 -13.09
CA ILE A 98 -27.81 -5.61 -14.08
C ILE A 98 -28.70 -6.03 -15.26
N LEU A 99 -28.43 -5.48 -16.43
CA LEU A 99 -29.13 -5.81 -17.68
C LEU A 99 -28.44 -6.96 -18.41
N PHE A 100 -27.13 -7.07 -18.27
CA PHE A 100 -26.31 -8.08 -18.93
C PHE A 100 -24.98 -8.25 -18.18
N GLU A 101 -24.47 -9.48 -18.13
CA GLU A 101 -23.18 -9.83 -17.53
C GLU A 101 -22.53 -10.98 -18.32
N ASP A 102 -21.25 -10.82 -18.68
CA ASP A 102 -20.41 -11.89 -19.21
C ASP A 102 -19.00 -11.84 -18.58
N ASP A 103 -18.12 -12.75 -19.01
CA ASP A 103 -16.74 -12.85 -18.49
C ASP A 103 -15.86 -11.61 -18.77
N GLY A 104 -16.29 -10.73 -19.68
CA GLY A 104 -15.54 -9.55 -20.13
C GLY A 104 -16.13 -8.23 -19.63
N PHE A 105 -17.44 -8.12 -19.47
CA PHE A 105 -18.09 -6.87 -19.06
C PHE A 105 -19.49 -7.05 -18.46
N ILE A 106 -19.98 -5.98 -17.85
CA ILE A 106 -21.32 -5.88 -17.26
C ILE A 106 -22.02 -4.62 -17.76
N ILE A 107 -23.32 -4.73 -18.07
CA ILE A 107 -24.19 -3.60 -18.43
C ILE A 107 -25.14 -3.37 -17.25
N ILE A 108 -25.12 -2.16 -16.70
CA ILE A 108 -25.95 -1.77 -15.55
C ILE A 108 -26.86 -0.61 -15.97
N ASN A 109 -28.15 -0.73 -15.64
CA ASN A 109 -29.12 0.35 -15.73
C ASN A 109 -28.90 1.35 -14.59
N LYS A 110 -28.05 2.36 -14.80
CA LYS A 110 -27.79 3.40 -13.81
C LYS A 110 -29.03 4.30 -13.65
N PRO A 111 -29.65 4.38 -12.45
CA PRO A 111 -30.75 5.30 -12.23
C PRO A 111 -30.27 6.75 -12.20
N ALA A 112 -31.13 7.68 -12.60
CA ALA A 112 -30.85 9.11 -12.50
C ALA A 112 -30.77 9.55 -11.02
N GLY A 113 -29.78 10.39 -10.68
CA GLY A 113 -29.64 10.96 -9.32
C GLY A 113 -28.80 10.15 -8.34
N PHE A 114 -27.94 9.26 -8.83
CA PHE A 114 -27.02 8.44 -8.04
C PHE A 114 -25.69 9.14 -7.77
#